data_AF-A0A3C1E1I9-F1
#
_entry.id   AF-A0A3C1E1I9-F1
#
_cell.length_a   1.000
_cell.length_b   1.000
_cell.length_c   1.000
_cell.angle_alpha   90.00
_cell.angle_beta   90.00
_cell.angle_gamma   90.00
#
_symmetry.space_group_name_H-M   'P 1'
#
loop_
_entity.id
_entity.type
_entity.pdbx_description
1 polymer ?
#
loop_
_entity_poly.entity_id
_entity_poly.type
_entity_poly.pdbx_seq_one_letter_code
_entity_poly.pdbx_strand_id
1 'polypeptide(L)'
;MTESTDQIAEIEAQEARLVFTSFTHDDAWELGSLLVSLAKERALPVTIDITRGEQQLFHAALAGTAADNDQWVARKVRTVRRFGNSSFLVGLRHRATGTAFEDRAYNDVSVYAAHGGSFPVTIRDAGPIGTVTVSGLAQA
;
A
#
# COMPACT_ATOMS: atom_id res chain seq x y z
N MET A 1 22.78 3.10 7.82
CA MET A 1 22.82 2.01 6.81
C MET A 1 22.22 0.72 7.36
N THR A 2 22.63 0.25 8.54
CA THR A 2 22.05 -0.94 9.22
C THR A 2 20.54 -0.82 9.45
N GLU A 3 20.06 0.32 9.91
CA GLU A 3 18.62 0.56 10.21
C GLU A 3 17.70 0.41 8.97
N SER A 4 18.18 0.78 7.77
CA SER A 4 17.41 0.63 6.53
C SER A 4 17.39 -0.82 6.03
N THR A 5 18.44 -1.61 6.30
CA THR A 5 18.49 -3.02 5.91
C THR A 5 17.59 -3.86 6.80
N ASP A 6 17.57 -3.57 8.10
CA ASP A 6 16.70 -4.26 9.06
C ASP A 6 15.22 -3.97 8.76
N GLN A 7 14.87 -2.71 8.43
CA GLN A 7 13.52 -2.38 7.97
C GLN A 7 13.13 -3.10 6.68
N ILE A 8 14.03 -3.21 5.70
CA ILE A 8 13.77 -3.96 4.45
C ILE A 8 13.45 -5.42 4.78
N ALA A 9 14.29 -6.07 5.59
CA ALA A 9 14.10 -7.47 5.97
C ALA A 9 12.79 -7.71 6.72
N GLU A 10 12.41 -6.80 7.62
CA GLU A 10 11.14 -6.88 8.35
C GLU A 10 9.93 -6.78 7.40
N ILE A 11 9.93 -5.82 6.48
CA ILE A 11 8.82 -5.66 5.53
C ILE A 11 8.75 -6.85 4.56
N GLU A 12 9.89 -7.37 4.11
CA GLU A 12 9.95 -8.60 3.31
C GLU A 12 9.36 -9.80 4.06
N ALA A 13 9.66 -9.95 5.34
CA ALA A 13 9.08 -11.00 6.19
C ALA A 13 7.57 -10.83 6.38
N GLN A 14 7.08 -9.60 6.50
CA GLN A 14 5.65 -9.32 6.55
C GLN A 14 4.95 -9.68 5.22
N GLU A 15 5.51 -9.29 4.08
CA GLU A 15 4.99 -9.65 2.74
C GLU A 15 4.97 -11.16 2.52
N ALA A 16 5.98 -11.89 3.00
CA ALA A 16 6.03 -13.35 2.90
C ALA A 16 5.00 -14.06 3.82
N ARG A 17 4.68 -13.46 4.98
CA ARG A 17 3.76 -14.03 5.97
C ARG A 17 2.29 -13.73 5.67
N LEU A 18 2.00 -12.52 5.17
CA LEU A 18 0.65 -12.03 4.92
C LEU A 18 0.16 -12.44 3.53
N VAL A 19 -0.04 -13.74 3.36
CA VAL A 19 -0.50 -14.36 2.09
C VAL A 19 -1.82 -15.07 2.31
N PHE A 20 -2.82 -14.73 1.50
CA PHE A 20 -4.15 -15.32 1.52
C PHE A 20 -4.18 -16.65 0.75
N THR A 21 -5.15 -17.50 1.07
CA THR A 21 -5.49 -18.70 0.26
C THR A 21 -6.59 -18.40 -0.76
N SER A 22 -7.45 -17.41 -0.49
CA SER A 22 -8.49 -16.88 -1.38
C SER A 22 -8.75 -15.41 -1.04
N PHE A 23 -9.31 -14.65 -2.00
CA PHE A 23 -9.70 -13.26 -1.76
C PHE A 23 -10.91 -12.86 -2.62
N THR A 24 -12.06 -12.89 -1.99
CA THR A 24 -13.38 -12.61 -2.56
C THR A 24 -13.78 -11.15 -2.37
N HIS A 25 -14.98 -10.79 -2.82
CA HIS A 25 -15.54 -9.46 -2.57
C HIS A 25 -15.89 -9.28 -1.08
N ASP A 26 -16.36 -10.36 -0.43
CA ASP A 26 -16.71 -10.33 1.00
C ASP A 26 -15.45 -10.15 1.85
N ASP A 27 -14.34 -10.83 1.50
CA ASP A 27 -13.04 -10.62 2.16
C ASP A 27 -12.58 -9.16 2.07
N ALA A 28 -12.76 -8.52 0.90
CA ALA A 28 -12.44 -7.10 0.72
C ALA A 28 -13.35 -6.20 1.56
N TRP A 29 -14.65 -6.50 1.63
CA TRP A 29 -15.59 -5.75 2.47
C TRP A 29 -15.27 -5.87 3.96
N GLU A 30 -14.98 -7.09 4.45
CA GLU A 30 -14.63 -7.35 5.84
C GLU A 30 -13.32 -6.67 6.23
N LEU A 31 -12.27 -6.83 5.42
CA LEU A 31 -10.98 -6.20 5.66
C LEU A 31 -11.11 -4.66 5.64
N GLY A 32 -11.80 -4.10 4.65
CA GLY A 32 -12.03 -2.66 4.56
C GLY A 32 -12.80 -2.12 5.77
N SER A 33 -13.85 -2.83 6.19
CA SER A 33 -14.66 -2.47 7.37
C SER A 33 -13.86 -2.56 8.68
N LEU A 34 -12.99 -3.56 8.81
CA LEU A 34 -12.07 -3.69 9.96
C LEU A 34 -11.13 -2.48 10.03
N LEU A 35 -10.51 -2.10 8.90
CA LEU A 35 -9.60 -0.94 8.84
C LEU A 35 -10.33 0.37 9.16
N VAL A 36 -11.55 0.56 8.64
CA VAL A 36 -12.40 1.72 8.98
C VAL A 36 -12.70 1.75 10.47
N SER A 37 -13.03 0.62 11.08
CA SER A 37 -13.35 0.53 12.51
C SER A 37 -12.14 0.92 13.37
N LEU A 38 -10.97 0.37 13.06
CA LEU A 38 -9.70 0.71 13.73
C LEU A 38 -9.35 2.19 13.57
N ALA A 39 -9.53 2.75 12.38
CA ALA A 39 -9.26 4.16 12.12
C ALA A 39 -10.21 5.08 12.89
N LYS A 40 -11.51 4.73 12.97
CA LYS A 40 -12.50 5.46 13.76
C LYS A 40 -12.21 5.40 15.25
N GLU A 41 -11.88 4.22 15.78
CA GLU A 41 -11.51 4.02 17.19
C GLU A 41 -10.33 4.92 17.59
N ARG A 42 -9.38 5.09 16.67
CA ARG A 42 -8.17 5.90 16.88
C ARG A 42 -8.31 7.35 16.39
N ALA A 43 -9.49 7.77 15.94
CA ALA A 43 -9.77 9.09 15.39
C ALA A 43 -8.79 9.53 14.27
N LEU A 44 -8.44 8.61 13.36
CA LEU A 44 -7.48 8.84 12.29
C LEU A 44 -8.15 9.36 11.00
N PRO A 45 -7.68 10.48 10.42
CA PRO A 45 -8.22 11.02 9.17
C PRO A 45 -7.60 10.32 7.97
N VAL A 46 -8.11 9.13 7.63
CA VAL A 46 -7.54 8.29 6.57
C VAL A 46 -8.55 7.93 5.48
N THR A 47 -8.01 7.77 4.26
CA THR A 47 -8.69 7.14 3.13
C THR A 47 -8.19 5.70 3.01
N ILE A 48 -9.11 4.75 2.91
CA ILE A 48 -8.85 3.32 2.77
C ILE A 48 -9.36 2.85 1.42
N ASP A 49 -8.57 2.04 0.71
CA ASP A 49 -8.89 1.46 -0.60
C ASP A 49 -8.47 -0.01 -0.65
N ILE A 50 -9.32 -0.85 -1.25
CA ILE A 50 -8.96 -2.22 -1.61
C ILE A 50 -9.34 -2.44 -3.06
N THR A 51 -8.36 -2.89 -3.84
CA THR A 51 -8.50 -3.03 -5.28
C THR A 51 -7.96 -4.39 -5.72
N ARG A 52 -8.73 -5.14 -6.52
CA ARG A 52 -8.34 -6.45 -7.08
C ARG A 52 -8.32 -6.38 -8.60
N GLY A 53 -7.20 -6.74 -9.23
CA GLY A 53 -6.98 -6.44 -10.64
C GLY A 53 -7.16 -4.95 -10.86
N GLU A 54 -8.06 -4.57 -11.78
CA GLU A 54 -8.41 -3.17 -12.06
C GLU A 54 -9.58 -2.64 -11.22
N GLN A 55 -10.34 -3.51 -10.56
CA GLN A 55 -11.61 -3.17 -9.91
C GLN A 55 -11.41 -2.73 -8.46
N GLN A 56 -11.87 -1.54 -8.12
CA GLN A 56 -11.98 -1.07 -6.73
C GLN A 56 -13.13 -1.81 -6.05
N LEU A 57 -12.80 -2.61 -5.03
CA LEU A 57 -13.77 -3.42 -4.29
C LEU A 57 -14.24 -2.73 -3.00
N PHE A 58 -13.41 -1.85 -2.44
CA PHE A 58 -13.73 -1.09 -1.24
C PHE A 58 -13.08 0.29 -1.31
N HIS A 59 -13.81 1.32 -0.88
CA HIS A 59 -13.27 2.67 -0.70
C HIS A 59 -14.00 3.39 0.44
N ALA A 60 -13.24 4.01 1.34
CA ALA A 60 -13.79 4.82 2.42
C ALA A 60 -12.87 6.00 2.74
N ALA A 61 -13.38 7.22 2.58
CA ALA A 61 -12.75 8.45 3.05
C ALA A 61 -13.35 8.84 4.41
N LEU A 62 -12.53 8.93 5.46
CA LEU A 62 -12.97 9.36 6.79
C LEU A 62 -12.87 10.89 6.95
N ALA A 63 -13.64 11.43 7.90
CA ALA A 63 -13.62 12.87 8.17
C ALA A 63 -12.18 13.38 8.42
N GLY A 64 -11.84 14.49 7.78
CA GLY A 64 -10.49 15.08 7.83
C GLY A 64 -9.60 14.75 6.63
N THR A 65 -10.03 13.88 5.71
CA THR A 65 -9.36 13.68 4.41
C THR A 65 -9.86 14.64 3.33
N ALA A 66 -9.12 14.74 2.24
CA ALA A 66 -9.46 15.52 1.05
C ALA A 66 -9.22 14.71 -0.23
N ALA A 67 -9.64 15.23 -1.39
CA ALA A 67 -9.46 14.58 -2.69
C ALA A 67 -7.99 14.27 -3.04
N ASP A 68 -7.02 14.98 -2.45
CA ASP A 68 -5.60 14.67 -2.61
C ASP A 68 -5.26 13.28 -2.03
N ASN A 69 -5.94 12.84 -0.97
CA ASN A 69 -5.76 11.50 -0.40
C ASN A 69 -6.06 10.41 -1.44
N ASP A 70 -7.05 10.62 -2.31
CA ASP A 70 -7.42 9.68 -3.38
C ASP A 70 -6.34 9.62 -4.46
N GLN A 71 -5.72 10.75 -4.78
CA GLN A 71 -4.56 10.79 -5.69
C GLN A 71 -3.36 10.03 -5.10
N TRP A 72 -3.09 10.20 -3.80
CA TRP A 72 -2.08 9.42 -3.10
C TRP A 72 -2.39 7.93 -3.09
N VAL A 73 -3.64 7.54 -2.86
CA VAL A 73 -4.09 6.15 -2.96
C VAL A 73 -3.78 5.60 -4.34
N ALA A 74 -4.25 6.27 -5.40
CA ALA A 74 -4.07 5.81 -6.78
C ALA A 74 -2.58 5.66 -7.15
N ARG A 75 -1.74 6.61 -6.75
CA ARG A 75 -0.29 6.57 -7.00
C ARG A 75 0.41 5.42 -6.27
N LYS A 76 0.05 5.16 -5.01
CA LYS A 76 0.61 4.03 -4.23
C LYS A 76 0.13 2.69 -4.78
N VAL A 77 -1.15 2.56 -5.14
CA VAL A 77 -1.71 1.36 -5.79
C VAL A 77 -0.95 1.04 -7.08
N ARG A 78 -0.70 2.05 -7.92
CA ARG A 78 0.08 1.87 -9.16
C ARG A 78 1.52 1.42 -8.88
N THR A 79 2.15 1.91 -7.82
CA THR A 79 3.47 1.43 -7.39
C THR A 79 3.41 -0.06 -7.04
N VAL A 80 2.50 -0.47 -6.16
CA VAL A 80 2.40 -1.88 -5.74
C VAL A 80 2.09 -2.79 -6.92
N ARG A 81 1.17 -2.38 -7.81
CA ARG A 81 0.86 -3.14 -9.03
C ARG A 81 2.06 -3.29 -9.97
N ARG A 82 2.87 -2.24 -10.15
CA ARG A 82 4.04 -2.27 -11.05
C ARG A 82 5.18 -3.13 -10.51
N PHE A 83 5.43 -3.04 -9.20
CA PHE A 83 6.62 -3.63 -8.59
C PHE A 83 6.35 -4.94 -7.83
N GLY A 84 5.09 -5.25 -7.53
CA GLY A 84 4.69 -6.47 -6.81
C GLY A 84 5.03 -6.47 -5.31
N ASN A 85 5.49 -5.34 -4.77
CA ASN A 85 5.87 -5.15 -3.37
C ASN A 85 5.17 -3.93 -2.79
N SER A 86 5.06 -3.85 -1.46
CA SER A 86 4.50 -2.70 -0.77
C SER A 86 5.20 -1.41 -1.20
N SER A 87 4.44 -0.32 -1.28
CA SER A 87 4.95 0.96 -1.76
C SER A 87 6.09 1.47 -0.87
N PHE A 88 6.10 1.10 0.41
CA PHE A 88 7.19 1.39 1.33
C PHE A 88 8.47 0.59 1.01
N LEU A 89 8.36 -0.72 0.80
CA LEU A 89 9.50 -1.57 0.45
C LEU A 89 10.16 -1.12 -0.86
N VAL A 90 9.35 -0.72 -1.85
CA VAL A 90 9.86 -0.15 -3.10
C VAL A 90 10.72 1.09 -2.81
N GLY A 91 10.22 2.02 -1.99
CA GLY A 91 10.95 3.24 -1.62
C GLY A 91 12.24 2.95 -0.85
N LEU A 92 12.19 2.01 0.10
CA LEU A 92 13.37 1.58 0.88
C LEU A 92 14.45 0.96 -0.01
N ARG A 93 14.07 0.03 -0.90
CA ARG A 93 15.02 -0.61 -1.82
C ARG A 93 15.67 0.41 -2.77
N HIS A 94 14.93 1.40 -3.26
CA HIS A 94 15.53 2.47 -4.06
C HIS A 94 16.58 3.25 -3.23
N ARG A 95 16.22 3.72 -2.04
CA ARG A 95 17.16 4.42 -1.13
C ARG A 95 18.40 3.58 -0.81
N ALA A 96 18.25 2.27 -0.63
CA ALA A 96 19.38 1.34 -0.40
C ALA A 96 20.35 1.27 -1.60
N THR A 97 19.90 1.56 -2.82
CA THR A 97 20.78 1.70 -4.00
C THR A 97 21.47 3.07 -4.12
N GLY A 98 21.25 3.98 -3.16
CA GLY A 98 21.82 5.33 -3.17
C GLY A 98 21.06 6.33 -4.04
N THR A 99 19.84 6.03 -4.49
CA THR A 99 19.03 6.93 -5.33
C THR A 99 17.57 6.85 -4.89
N ALA A 100 16.91 8.00 -4.68
CA ALA A 100 15.49 7.98 -4.32
C ALA A 100 14.64 7.42 -5.47
N PHE A 101 13.41 6.99 -5.15
CA PHE A 101 12.50 6.46 -6.16
C PHE A 101 12.17 7.52 -7.22
N GLU A 102 11.95 8.75 -6.76
CA GLU A 102 11.58 9.93 -7.51
C GLU A 102 12.69 10.42 -8.44
N ASP A 103 13.95 10.11 -8.12
CA ASP A 103 15.12 10.55 -8.90
C ASP A 103 15.39 9.64 -10.11
N ARG A 104 14.74 8.49 -10.21
CA ARG A 104 14.88 7.57 -11.35
C ARG A 104 14.01 8.06 -12.51
N ALA A 105 14.62 8.34 -13.65
CA ALA A 105 13.94 8.87 -14.83
C ALA A 105 12.73 8.06 -15.34
N TYR A 106 12.66 6.75 -15.06
CA TYR A 106 11.55 5.87 -15.45
C TYR A 106 10.40 5.80 -14.42
N ASN A 107 10.46 6.59 -13.36
CA ASN A 107 9.44 6.71 -12.31
C ASN A 107 8.76 8.07 -12.41
N ASP A 108 7.64 8.14 -13.14
CA ASP A 108 6.80 9.34 -13.17
C ASP A 108 6.12 9.55 -11.82
N VAL A 109 6.55 10.57 -11.07
CA VAL A 109 6.05 10.88 -9.73
C VAL A 109 4.59 11.34 -9.71
N SER A 110 4.04 11.81 -10.83
CA SER A 110 2.61 12.11 -10.94
C SER A 110 1.75 10.84 -11.01
N VAL A 111 2.35 9.73 -11.45
CA VAL A 111 1.68 8.44 -11.64
C VAL A 111 1.95 7.47 -10.49
N TYR A 112 3.15 7.51 -9.92
CA TYR A 112 3.62 6.56 -8.90
C TYR A 112 4.01 7.29 -7.60
N ALA A 113 3.88 6.58 -6.48
CA ALA A 113 4.40 7.03 -5.18
C ALA A 113 4.97 5.84 -4.41
N ALA A 114 6.27 5.86 -4.12
CA ALA A 114 6.94 4.85 -3.30
C ALA A 114 7.02 5.26 -1.82
N HIS A 115 5.88 5.71 -1.32
CA HIS A 115 5.66 6.12 0.07
C HIS A 115 4.79 5.08 0.76
N GLY A 116 4.96 4.91 2.07
CA GLY A 116 4.22 3.91 2.84
C GLY A 116 2.71 4.08 2.76
N GLY A 117 2.01 2.95 2.88
CA GLY A 117 0.55 2.92 2.94
C GLY A 117 -0.13 2.04 1.89
N SER A 118 0.56 1.41 0.94
CA SER A 118 -0.06 0.39 0.07
C SER A 118 0.68 -0.93 0.17
N PHE A 119 -0.07 -2.02 0.32
CA PHE A 119 0.42 -3.38 0.55
C PHE A 119 -0.23 -4.36 -0.44
N PRO A 120 0.52 -5.33 -0.99
CA PRO A 120 -0.03 -6.28 -1.95
C PRO A 120 -1.03 -7.25 -1.28
N VAL A 121 -2.17 -7.48 -1.94
CA VAL A 121 -3.03 -8.62 -1.66
C VAL A 121 -2.50 -9.79 -2.49
N THR A 122 -1.89 -10.78 -1.82
CA THR A 122 -1.22 -11.91 -2.46
C THR A 122 -1.96 -13.21 -2.17
N ILE A 123 -2.18 -14.02 -3.20
CA ILE A 123 -2.71 -15.38 -3.08
C ILE A 123 -1.55 -16.38 -3.17
N ARG A 124 -1.56 -17.38 -2.30
CA ARG A 124 -0.59 -18.49 -2.32
C ARG A 124 -0.55 -19.12 -3.71
N ASP A 125 0.65 -19.33 -4.23
CA ASP A 125 0.94 -19.92 -5.55
C ASP A 125 0.46 -19.13 -6.79
N ALA A 126 -0.38 -18.10 -6.62
CA ALA A 126 -0.82 -17.22 -7.71
C ALA A 126 -0.14 -15.84 -7.72
N GLY A 127 0.42 -15.42 -6.59
CA GLY A 127 1.13 -14.13 -6.47
C GLY A 127 0.20 -12.94 -6.16
N PRO A 128 0.69 -11.70 -6.33
CA PRO A 128 -0.07 -10.49 -6.03
C PRO A 128 -1.22 -10.30 -7.03
N ILE A 129 -2.45 -10.18 -6.51
CA ILE A 129 -3.68 -10.01 -7.30
C ILE A 129 -4.32 -8.62 -7.14
N GLY A 130 -3.82 -7.82 -6.20
CA GLY A 130 -4.48 -6.58 -5.79
C GLY A 130 -3.69 -5.84 -4.71
N THR A 131 -4.34 -4.86 -4.09
CA THR A 131 -3.73 -3.97 -3.11
C THR A 131 -4.71 -3.62 -2.01
N VAL A 132 -4.22 -3.45 -0.79
CA VAL A 132 -4.88 -2.71 0.28
C VAL A 132 -4.08 -1.45 0.57
N THR A 133 -4.74 -0.30 0.60
CA THR A 133 -4.09 1.01 0.68
C THR A 133 -4.75 1.88 1.75
N VAL A 134 -3.92 2.55 2.54
CA VAL A 134 -4.30 3.57 3.53
C VAL A 134 -3.49 4.85 3.25
N SER A 135 -4.17 5.99 3.22
CA SER A 135 -3.59 7.31 2.97
C SER A 135 -4.08 8.31 4.01
N GLY A 136 -3.21 9.22 4.48
CA GLY A 136 -3.57 10.27 5.45
C GLY A 136 -2.72 10.31 6.72
N LEU A 137 -1.86 9.30 6.95
CA LEU A 137 -0.90 9.29 8.07
C LEU A 137 0.51 9.64 7.59
N ALA A 138 1.30 10.22 8.50
CA ALA A 138 2.72 10.40 8.29
C ALA A 138 3.40 9.04 8.13
N GLN A 139 4.34 8.95 7.19
CA GLN A 139 5.18 7.78 7.02
C GLN A 139 6.22 7.76 8.16
N ALA A 140 6.37 6.61 8.82
CA ALA A 140 7.42 6.35 9.80
C ALA A 140 8.76 6.01 9.12
#